data_AF-A0A8T5P2J1-F1
#
_entry.id   AF-A0A8T5P2J1-F1
#
_cell.length_a   1.000
_cell.length_b   1.000
_cell.length_c   1.000
_cell.angle_alpha   90.00
_cell.angle_beta   90.00
_cell.angle_gamma   90.00
#
_symmetry.space_group_name_H-M   'P 1'
#
loop_
_entity.id
_entity.type
_entity.pdbx_description
1 polymer ?
#
loop_
_entity_poly.entity_id
_entity_poly.type
_entity_poly.pdbx_seq_one_letter_code
_entity_poly.pdbx_strand_id
1 'polypeptide(L)' 'PQHCLEYIIVHEMVHLLERKHNDRFAVYMDKYLPKWHFYKDELNRSMLRHENWDY' A
#
# COMPACT_ATOMS: atom_id res chain seq x y z
N PRO A 1 -13.41 3.27 -1.79
CA PRO A 1 -13.15 4.68 -1.37
C PRO A 1 -12.47 4.82 0.01
N GLN A 2 -13.04 4.27 1.09
CA GLN A 2 -12.45 4.36 2.43
C GLN A 2 -11.22 3.46 2.59
N HIS A 3 -11.29 2.23 2.08
CA HIS A 3 -10.18 1.29 2.13
C HIS A 3 -8.98 1.69 1.26
N CYS A 4 -9.22 2.42 0.16
CA CYS A 4 -8.15 3.02 -0.65
C CYS A 4 -7.34 4.04 0.17
N LEU A 5 -8.01 4.87 0.97
CA LEU A 5 -7.34 5.85 1.82
C LEU A 5 -6.55 5.18 2.95
N GLU A 6 -7.12 4.14 3.57
CA GLU A 6 -6.45 3.35 4.58
C GLU A 6 -5.18 2.66 4.03
N TYR A 7 -5.25 2.13 2.81
CA TYR A 7 -4.08 1.58 2.10
C TYR A 7 -2.97 2.62 1.92
N ILE A 8 -3.30 3.81 1.41
CA ILE A 8 -2.31 4.89 1.18
C ILE A 8 -1.66 5.31 2.51
N ILE A 9 -2.47 5.55 3.54
CA ILE A 9 -1.94 5.99 4.84
C ILE A 9 -1.00 4.93 5.43
N VAL A 10 -1.41 3.67 5.45
CA VAL A 10 -0.55 2.59 5.98
C VAL A 10 0.71 2.41 5.12
N HIS A 11 0.59 2.49 3.80
CA HIS A 11 1.72 2.41 2.87
C HIS A 11 2.79 3.46 3.19
N GLU A 12 2.39 4.73 3.30
CA GLU A 12 3.30 5.83 3.64
C GLU A 12 3.88 5.70 5.04
N MET A 13 3.10 5.21 6.02
CA MET A 13 3.61 4.96 7.36
C MET A 13 4.63 3.81 7.38
N VAL A 14 4.42 2.76 6.59
CA VAL A 14 5.39 1.66 6.46
C VAL A 14 6.68 2.16 5.80
N HIS A 15 6.61 3.13 4.89
CA HIS A 15 7.80 3.75 4.31
C HIS A 15 8.74 4.41 5.32
N LEU A 16 8.22 4.83 6.49
CA LEU A 16 9.04 5.32 7.59
C LEU A 16 9.88 4.21 8.25
N LEU A 17 9.43 2.95 8.17
CA LEU A 17 10.11 1.77 8.73
C LEU A 17 10.97 1.03 7.70
N GLU A 18 10.53 1.04 6.44
CA GLU A 18 11.19 0.40 5.31
C GLU A 18 10.96 1.22 4.04
N ARG A 19 12.03 1.83 3.52
CA ARG A 19 11.93 2.77 2.39
C ARG A 19 11.61 2.09 1.07
N LYS A 20 12.05 0.84 0.87
CA LYS A 20 11.93 0.14 -0.41
C LYS A 20 10.78 -0.85 -0.36
N HIS A 21 10.08 -1.08 -1.47
CA HIS A 21 9.07 -2.15 -1.59
C HIS A 21 9.67 -3.56 -1.72
N ASN A 22 10.47 -3.97 -0.74
CA ASN A 22 11.08 -5.30 -0.67
C ASN A 22 10.27 -6.26 0.23
N ASP A 23 10.74 -7.49 0.41
CA ASP A 23 10.05 -8.49 1.25
C ASP A 23 9.77 -8.00 2.68
N ARG A 24 10.66 -7.18 3.24
CA ARG A 24 10.47 -6.61 4.59
C ARG A 24 9.34 -5.57 4.60
N PHE A 25 9.17 -4.80 3.54
CA PHE A 25 8.01 -3.93 3.37
C PHE A 25 6.71 -4.76 3.31
N ALA A 26 6.70 -5.83 2.52
CA ALA A 26 5.54 -6.72 2.42
C ALA A 26 5.16 -7.33 3.78
N VAL A 27 6.15 -7.75 4.59
CA VAL A 27 5.93 -8.24 5.96
C VAL A 27 5.27 -7.19 6.86
N TYR A 28 5.67 -5.92 6.76
CA TYR A 28 5.02 -4.84 7.52
C TYR A 28 3.60 -4.57 7.02
N MET A 29 3.38 -4.58 5.71
CA MET A 29 2.04 -4.44 5.14
C MET A 29 1.12 -5.59 5.55
N ASP A 30 1.59 -6.83 5.55
CA ASP A 30 0.83 -7.99 6.01
C ASP A 30 0.47 -7.89 7.50
N LYS A 31 1.37 -7.30 8.32
CA LYS A 31 1.14 -7.09 9.75
C LYS A 31 0.12 -5.99 10.03
N TYR A 32 0.24 -4.84 9.37
CA TYR A 32 -0.57 -3.65 9.68
C TYR A 32 -1.84 -3.56 8.84
N LEU A 33 -1.88 -4.21 7.68
CA LEU A 33 -3.03 -4.24 6.78
C LEU A 33 -3.11 -5.58 6.04
N PRO A 34 -3.52 -6.69 6.69
CA PRO A 34 -3.47 -8.05 6.12
C PRO A 34 -4.21 -8.24 4.77
N LYS A 35 -5.09 -7.31 4.40
CA LYS A 35 -5.86 -7.31 3.15
C LYS A 35 -5.38 -6.27 2.14
N TRP A 36 -4.16 -5.73 2.32
CA TRP A 36 -3.63 -4.64 1.49
C TRP A 36 -3.56 -5.01 0.00
N HIS A 37 -3.37 -6.28 -0.35
CA HIS A 37 -3.44 -6.77 -1.73
C HIS A 37 -4.79 -6.48 -2.38
N PHE A 38 -5.89 -6.73 -1.67
CA PHE A 38 -7.24 -6.44 -2.17
C PHE A 38 -7.46 -4.93 -2.32
N TYR A 39 -7.00 -4.13 -1.35
CA TYR A 39 -7.12 -2.67 -1.41
C TYR A 39 -6.26 -2.05 -2.50
N LYS A 40 -5.08 -2.60 -2.74
CA LYS A 40 -4.21 -2.24 -3.87
C LYS A 40 -4.87 -2.59 -5.20
N ASP A 41 -5.50 -3.75 -5.31
CA ASP A 41 -6.23 -4.14 -6.53
C ASP A 41 -7.46 -3.25 -6.77
N GLU A 42 -8.21 -2.89 -5.71
CA GLU A 42 -9.32 -1.95 -5.79
C GLU A 42 -8.82 -0.56 -6.23
N LEU A 43 -7.71 -0.07 -5.66
CA LEU A 43 -7.08 1.18 -6.03
C LEU A 43 -6.62 1.17 -7.50
N ASN A 44 -5.96 0.10 -7.94
CA ASN A 44 -5.47 -0.09 -9.31
C ASN A 44 -6.61 -0.16 -10.35
N ARG A 45 -7.80 -0.60 -9.93
CA ARG A 45 -9.01 -0.63 -10.77
C ARG A 45 -9.76 0.70 -10.77
N SER A 46 -9.49 1.58 -9.81
CA SER A 46 -10.06 2.93 -9.78
C SER A 46 -9.38 3.83 -10.82
N MET A 47 -10.06 4.90 -11.26
CA MET A 47 -9.53 5.87 -12.25
C MET A 47 -8.23 6.58 -11.82
N LEU A 48 -7.79 6.41 -10.57
CA LEU A 48 -6.55 6.98 -10.01
C LEU A 48 -5.29 6.19 -10.39
N ARG A 49 -5.30 5.48 -11.53
CA ARG A 49 -4.26 4.56 -12.02
C ARG A 49 -2.91 5.22 -12.38
N HIS A 50 -2.66 6.46 -11.97
CA HIS A 50 -1.51 7.27 -12.37
C HIS A 50 -0.67 7.75 -11.19
N GLU A 51 -0.27 6.86 -10.29
CA GLU A 51 0.90 7.12 -9.44
C GLU A 51 1.87 5.94 -9.56
N ASN A 52 3.10 6.25 -9.99
CA ASN A 52 4.16 5.28 -10.15
C ASN A 52 4.83 5.13 -8.78
N TRP A 53 4.37 4.15 -8.00
CA TRP A 53 4.84 3.83 -6.65
C TRP A 53 6.18 3.09 -6.68
N ASP A 54 7.14 3.56 -7.47
CA ASP A 54 8.48 3.00 -7.54
C ASP A 54 9.41 3.84 -6.65
N TYR A 55 9.59 3.44 -5.38
CA TYR A 55 10.59 3.99 -4.45
C TYR A 55 11.67 2.95 -4.09
#